data_AF-A0AAE9AXF7-F1
#
_entry.id   AF-A0AAE9AXF7-F1
#
_cell.length_a   1.000
_cell.length_b   1.000
_cell.length_c   1.000
_cell.angle_alpha   90.00
_cell.angle_beta   90.00
_cell.angle_gamma   90.00
#
_symmetry.space_group_name_H-M   'P 1'
#
loop_
_entity.id
_entity.type
_entity.pdbx_description
1 polymer ?
#
loop_
_entity_poly.entity_id
_entity_poly.type
_entity_poly.pdbx_seq_one_letter_code
_entity_poly.pdbx_strand_id
1 'polypeptide(L)'
;MATNDDELDREAEKVYNLWKQGVNRKAIGRRYGMSLDVVNRRLSRARKNLGEDALADMRTDTESSLDDLIRASHRNLKSAETVMERNSIIRTIADLKMRKAKLLGLEVPAKVTLEMEKAVELLHFQDESGWRD
;
A
#
# COMPACT_ATOMS: atom_id res chain seq x y z
N MET A 1 39.16 -0.31 3.84
CA MET A 1 37.91 0.24 4.41
C MET A 1 36.80 -0.14 3.47
N ALA A 2 35.73 -0.77 3.95
CA ALA A 2 34.55 -1.01 3.12
C ALA A 2 33.97 0.35 2.70
N THR A 3 33.50 0.47 1.46
CA THR A 3 32.88 1.71 1.00
C THR A 3 31.52 1.90 1.68
N ASN A 4 31.02 3.14 1.75
CA ASN A 4 29.71 3.44 2.32
C ASN A 4 28.59 2.62 1.66
N ASP A 5 28.73 2.32 0.36
CA ASP A 5 27.78 1.46 -0.37
C ASP A 5 27.82 -0.01 0.12
N ASP A 6 29.00 -0.57 0.38
CA ASP A 6 29.15 -1.95 0.91
C ASP A 6 28.51 -2.13 2.30
N GLU A 7 28.46 -1.05 3.09
CA GLU A 7 27.80 -1.05 4.40
C GLU A 7 26.28 -0.97 4.26
N LEU A 8 25.78 -0.12 3.36
CA LEU A 8 24.36 -0.02 3.03
C LEU A 8 23.81 -1.31 2.41
N ASP A 9 24.60 -2.01 1.61
CA ASP A 9 24.22 -3.30 1.01
C ASP A 9 24.13 -4.41 2.06
N ARG A 10 25.09 -4.50 2.97
CA ARG A 10 25.02 -5.45 4.11
C ARG A 10 23.84 -5.16 5.03
N GLU A 11 23.53 -3.89 5.27
CA GLU A 11 22.37 -3.50 6.06
C GLU A 11 21.05 -3.85 5.34
N ALA A 12 20.99 -3.63 4.02
CA ALA A 12 19.87 -4.01 3.18
C ALA A 12 19.62 -5.53 3.20
N GLU A 13 20.67 -6.34 3.09
CA GLU A 13 20.61 -7.79 3.13
C GLU A 13 20.09 -8.32 4.48
N LYS A 14 20.56 -7.75 5.60
CA LYS A 14 20.06 -8.09 6.95
C LYS A 14 18.55 -7.81 7.09
N VAL A 15 18.13 -6.63 6.65
CA VAL A 15 16.71 -6.21 6.69
C VAL A 15 15.87 -7.16 5.83
N TYR A 16 16.35 -7.50 4.64
CA TYR A 16 15.66 -8.39 3.71
C TYR A 16 15.55 -9.83 4.23
N ASN A 17 16.60 -10.39 4.82
CA ASN A 17 16.56 -11.74 5.39
C ASN A 17 15.52 -11.89 6.50
N LEU A 18 15.38 -10.89 7.37
CA LEU A 18 14.33 -10.91 8.40
C LEU A 18 12.93 -10.78 7.81
N TRP A 19 12.79 -9.93 6.79
CA TRP A 19 11.52 -9.81 6.08
C TRP A 19 11.13 -11.13 5.39
N LYS A 20 12.09 -11.83 4.76
CA LYS A 20 11.91 -13.16 4.15
C LYS A 20 11.49 -14.23 5.17
N GLN A 21 11.89 -14.07 6.43
CA GLN A 21 11.45 -14.89 7.55
C GLN A 21 10.05 -14.53 8.09
N GLY A 22 9.34 -13.59 7.44
CA GLY A 22 7.99 -13.16 7.83
C GLY A 22 7.96 -12.09 8.91
N VAL A 23 9.11 -11.51 9.30
CA VAL A 23 9.12 -10.42 10.28
C VAL A 23 8.59 -9.14 9.63
N ASN A 24 7.54 -8.56 10.21
CA ASN A 24 6.94 -7.36 9.63
C ASN A 24 7.90 -6.16 9.69
N ARG A 25 7.75 -5.22 8.73
CA ARG A 25 8.64 -4.06 8.57
C ARG A 25 8.71 -3.15 9.81
N LYS A 26 7.61 -3.02 10.56
CA LYS A 26 7.58 -2.22 11.80
C LYS A 26 8.37 -2.89 12.92
N ALA A 27 8.34 -4.21 13.02
CA ALA A 27 9.11 -4.99 13.97
C ALA A 27 10.60 -4.95 13.63
N ILE A 28 10.95 -5.02 12.34
CA ILE A 28 12.32 -4.78 11.87
C ILE A 28 12.78 -3.36 12.26
N GLY A 29 11.96 -2.34 11.99
CA GLY A 29 12.26 -0.96 12.36
C GLY A 29 12.55 -0.80 13.85
N ARG A 30 11.69 -1.34 14.72
CA ARG A 30 11.91 -1.33 16.18
C ARG A 30 13.18 -2.07 16.59
N ARG A 31 13.48 -3.22 15.97
CA ARG A 31 14.64 -4.05 16.32
C ARG A 31 15.97 -3.37 16.00
N TYR A 32 16.02 -2.56 14.95
CA TYR A 32 17.25 -1.90 14.49
C TYR A 32 17.26 -0.38 14.72
N GLY A 33 16.27 0.18 15.43
CA GLY A 33 16.17 1.63 15.62
C GLY A 33 15.95 2.41 14.32
N MET A 34 15.37 1.78 13.31
CA MET A 34 15.13 2.36 11.99
C MET A 34 13.69 2.86 11.87
N SER A 35 13.51 4.00 11.19
CA SER A 35 12.17 4.43 10.76
C SER A 35 11.62 3.48 9.69
N LEU A 36 10.29 3.43 9.55
CA LEU A 36 9.64 2.60 8.53
C LEU A 36 10.14 2.94 7.11
N ASP A 37 10.42 4.23 6.85
CA ASP A 37 10.95 4.69 5.57
C ASP A 37 12.38 4.21 5.32
N VAL A 38 13.22 4.12 6.36
CA VAL A 38 14.56 3.54 6.25
C VAL A 38 14.45 2.05 5.94
N VAL A 39 13.59 1.32 6.64
CA VAL A 39 13.34 -0.11 6.37
C VAL A 39 12.87 -0.32 4.93
N ASN A 40 11.92 0.48 4.45
CA ASN A 40 11.42 0.40 3.07
C ASN A 40 12.54 0.69 2.04
N ARG A 41 13.40 1.69 2.28
CA ARG A 41 14.56 1.98 1.42
C ARG A 41 15.57 0.84 1.40
N ARG A 42 15.85 0.21 2.55
CA ARG A 42 16.76 -0.94 2.65
C ARG A 42 16.22 -2.16 1.91
N LEU A 43 14.94 -2.45 2.05
CA LEU A 43 14.31 -3.52 1.26
C LEU A 43 14.35 -3.21 -0.24
N SER A 44 14.09 -1.97 -0.66
CA SER A 44 14.18 -1.58 -2.08
C SER A 44 15.61 -1.73 -2.62
N ARG A 45 16.62 -1.44 -1.81
CA ARG A 45 18.04 -1.64 -2.18
C ARG A 45 18.39 -3.12 -2.30
N ALA A 46 18.03 -3.94 -1.31
CA ALA A 46 18.27 -5.39 -1.35
C ALA A 46 17.69 -6.02 -2.62
N ARG A 47 16.47 -5.64 -3.02
CA ARG A 47 15.82 -6.15 -4.23
C ARG A 47 16.54 -5.77 -5.52
N LYS A 48 17.11 -4.57 -5.61
CA LYS A 48 17.92 -4.17 -6.77
C LYS A 48 19.17 -5.05 -6.91
N ASN A 49 19.69 -5.54 -5.79
CA ASN A 49 20.88 -6.38 -5.76
C ASN A 49 20.59 -7.87 -6.00
N LEU A 50 19.34 -8.33 -5.81
CA LEU A 50 18.96 -9.76 -5.80
C LEU A 50 18.38 -10.31 -7.12
N GLY A 51 18.16 -9.49 -8.15
CA GLY A 51 17.77 -9.97 -9.48
C GLY A 51 16.37 -10.62 -9.55
N GLU A 52 16.24 -11.79 -10.22
CA GLU A 52 14.94 -12.43 -10.53
C GLU A 52 14.15 -12.92 -9.31
N ASP A 53 14.81 -13.33 -8.23
CA ASP A 53 14.16 -13.72 -6.97
C ASP A 53 13.39 -12.55 -6.32
N ALA A 54 13.71 -11.30 -6.69
CA ALA A 54 13.05 -10.11 -6.17
C ALA A 54 11.60 -9.95 -6.66
N LEU A 55 11.19 -10.58 -7.77
CA LEU A 55 9.85 -10.38 -8.35
C LEU A 55 8.73 -10.99 -7.49
N ALA A 56 8.94 -12.22 -7.01
CA ALA A 56 7.98 -12.87 -6.11
C ALA A 56 7.85 -12.07 -4.79
N ASP A 57 8.97 -11.56 -4.31
CA ASP A 57 9.04 -10.80 -3.08
C ASP A 57 8.46 -9.39 -3.20
N MET A 58 8.64 -8.74 -4.35
CA MET A 58 7.97 -7.48 -4.69
C MET A 58 6.45 -7.61 -4.64
N ARG A 59 5.91 -8.76 -5.07
CA ARG A 59 4.47 -9.01 -5.03
C ARG A 59 3.96 -9.10 -3.59
N THR A 60 4.58 -9.90 -2.73
CA THR A 60 4.18 -10.01 -1.31
C THR A 60 4.41 -8.70 -0.55
N ASP A 61 5.39 -7.91 -0.93
CA ASP A 61 5.60 -6.58 -0.37
C ASP A 61 4.55 -5.54 -0.80
N THR A 62 4.15 -5.59 -2.06
CA THR A 62 3.07 -4.74 -2.58
C THR A 62 1.76 -5.11 -1.90
N GLU A 63 1.52 -6.41 -1.72
CA GLU A 63 0.36 -6.90 -0.99
C GLU A 63 0.33 -6.41 0.47
N SER A 64 1.44 -6.57 1.21
CA SER A 64 1.53 -6.10 2.60
C SER A 64 1.33 -4.59 2.72
N SER A 65 1.79 -3.82 1.75
CA SER A 65 1.62 -2.35 1.74
C SER A 65 0.16 -1.97 1.49
N LEU A 66 -0.51 -2.66 0.56
CA LEU A 66 -1.94 -2.48 0.31
C LEU A 66 -2.78 -2.82 1.54
N ASP A 67 -2.45 -3.89 2.26
CA ASP A 67 -3.15 -4.26 3.49
C ASP A 67 -3.01 -3.20 4.59
N ASP A 68 -1.82 -2.64 4.75
CA ASP A 68 -1.59 -1.57 5.73
C ASP A 68 -2.37 -0.29 5.38
N LEU A 69 -2.44 0.05 4.10
CA LEU A 69 -3.25 1.17 3.61
C LEU A 69 -4.75 0.91 3.82
N ILE A 70 -5.26 -0.27 3.49
CA ILE A 70 -6.67 -0.64 3.72
C ILE A 70 -7.02 -0.54 5.20
N ARG A 71 -6.16 -1.05 6.09
CA ARG A 71 -6.35 -0.93 7.55
C ARG A 71 -6.34 0.53 8.01
N ALA A 72 -5.46 1.36 7.46
CA ALA A 72 -5.41 2.78 7.77
C ALA A 72 -6.68 3.51 7.32
N SER A 73 -7.15 3.27 6.10
CA SER A 73 -8.39 3.84 5.59
C SER A 73 -9.60 3.39 6.42
N HIS A 74 -9.65 2.14 6.88
CA HIS A 74 -10.70 1.70 7.82
C HIS A 74 -10.66 2.41 9.17
N ARG A 75 -9.47 2.75 9.69
CA ARG A 75 -9.35 3.58 10.90
C ARG A 75 -9.88 5.00 10.63
N ASN A 76 -9.46 5.61 9.52
CA ASN A 76 -9.92 6.94 9.13
C ASN A 76 -11.45 6.99 8.95
N LEU A 77 -12.05 5.92 8.41
CA LEU A 77 -13.50 5.83 8.22
C LEU A 77 -14.26 5.87 9.56
N LYS A 78 -13.72 5.26 10.61
CA LYS A 78 -14.33 5.26 11.95
C LYS A 78 -14.28 6.64 12.61
N SER A 79 -13.28 7.45 12.24
CA SER A 79 -13.08 8.82 12.75
C SER A 79 -13.61 9.91 11.82
N ALA A 80 -14.31 9.56 10.74
CA ALA A 80 -14.83 10.53 9.79
C ALA A 80 -16.08 11.21 10.36
N GLU A 81 -16.08 12.55 10.36
CA GLU A 81 -17.13 13.35 10.98
C GLU A 81 -18.21 13.74 9.96
N THR A 82 -17.82 13.86 8.68
CA THR A 82 -18.73 14.27 7.61
C THR A 82 -19.12 13.12 6.67
N VAL A 83 -20.26 13.28 5.99
CA VAL A 83 -20.68 12.35 4.92
C VAL A 83 -19.70 12.39 3.75
N MET A 84 -19.16 13.56 3.42
CA MET A 84 -18.20 13.75 2.35
C MET A 84 -16.87 13.00 2.62
N GLU A 85 -16.32 13.11 3.82
CA GLU A 85 -15.13 12.35 4.23
C GLU A 85 -15.37 10.84 4.20
N ARG A 86 -16.51 10.38 4.74
CA ARG A 86 -16.89 8.96 4.68
C ARG A 86 -16.92 8.45 3.24
N ASN A 87 -17.57 9.18 2.33
CA ASN A 87 -17.66 8.80 0.92
C ASN A 87 -16.28 8.75 0.24
N SER A 88 -15.42 9.73 0.50
CA SER A 88 -14.05 9.76 -0.02
C SER A 88 -13.21 8.57 0.48
N ILE A 89 -13.31 8.25 1.77
CA ILE A 89 -12.59 7.12 2.38
C ILE A 89 -13.10 5.77 1.86
N ILE A 90 -14.42 5.61 1.68
CA ILE A 90 -15.01 4.40 1.10
C ILE A 90 -14.47 4.14 -0.31
N ARG A 91 -14.38 5.17 -1.16
CA ARG A 91 -13.77 5.04 -2.50
C ARG A 91 -12.31 4.61 -2.41
N THR A 92 -11.54 5.24 -1.52
CA THR A 92 -10.14 4.87 -1.29
C THR A 92 -10.00 3.39 -0.90
N ILE A 93 -10.86 2.89 -0.01
CA ILE A 93 -10.84 1.48 0.40
C ILE A 93 -11.16 0.57 -0.80
N ALA A 94 -12.13 0.93 -1.62
CA ALA A 94 -12.53 0.16 -2.80
C ALA A 94 -11.39 0.08 -3.83
N ASP A 95 -10.75 1.20 -4.14
CA ASP A 95 -9.59 1.26 -5.04
C ASP A 95 -8.42 0.41 -4.55
N LEU A 96 -8.09 0.47 -3.26
CA LEU A 96 -7.01 -0.32 -2.67
C LEU A 96 -7.33 -1.83 -2.73
N LYS A 97 -8.57 -2.22 -2.44
CA LYS A 97 -9.02 -3.62 -2.57
C LYS A 97 -8.97 -4.11 -4.01
N MET A 98 -9.33 -3.26 -4.98
CA MET A 98 -9.26 -3.59 -6.40
C MET A 98 -7.82 -3.79 -6.86
N ARG A 99 -6.90 -2.91 -6.44
CA ARG A 99 -5.46 -3.09 -6.70
C ARG A 99 -4.93 -4.40 -6.09
N LYS A 100 -5.38 -4.75 -4.88
CA LYS A 100 -5.02 -6.03 -4.24
C LYS A 100 -5.58 -7.23 -5.02
N ALA A 101 -6.85 -7.19 -5.44
CA ALA A 101 -7.45 -8.27 -6.23
C ALA A 101 -6.71 -8.50 -7.56
N LYS A 102 -6.38 -7.42 -8.29
CA LYS A 102 -5.55 -7.48 -9.50
C LYS A 102 -4.18 -8.08 -9.25
N LEU A 103 -3.51 -7.67 -8.16
CA LEU A 103 -2.22 -8.23 -7.75
C LEU A 103 -2.31 -9.74 -7.47
N LEU A 104 -3.41 -10.19 -6.88
CA LEU A 104 -3.65 -11.59 -6.56
C LEU A 104 -4.12 -12.43 -7.76
N GLY A 105 -4.42 -11.81 -8.91
CA GLY A 105 -4.98 -12.48 -10.08
C GLY A 105 -6.44 -12.91 -9.88
N LEU A 106 -7.14 -12.27 -8.93
CA LEU A 106 -8.55 -12.55 -8.65
C LEU A 106 -9.44 -11.71 -9.56
N GLU A 107 -10.47 -12.32 -10.15
CA GLU A 107 -11.54 -11.57 -10.81
C GLU A 107 -12.31 -10.76 -9.76
N VAL A 108 -12.47 -9.46 -10.04
CA VAL A 108 -13.27 -8.58 -9.19
C VAL A 108 -14.74 -8.81 -9.54
N PRO A 109 -15.64 -9.09 -8.56
CA PRO A 109 -17.05 -9.31 -8.85
C PRO A 109 -17.64 -8.09 -9.56
N ALA A 110 -18.25 -8.30 -10.74
CA ALA A 110 -18.76 -7.25 -11.62
C ALA A 110 -19.66 -6.23 -10.91
N LYS A 111 -20.41 -6.66 -9.88
CA LYS A 111 -21.29 -5.78 -9.08
C LYS A 111 -20.53 -4.69 -8.32
N VAL A 112 -19.32 -4.97 -7.82
CA VAL A 112 -18.49 -3.98 -7.11
C VAL A 112 -17.95 -2.95 -8.11
N THR A 113 -17.54 -3.40 -9.29
CA THR A 113 -17.11 -2.53 -10.40
C THR A 113 -18.23 -1.58 -10.82
N LEU A 114 -19.45 -2.12 -10.98
CA LEU A 114 -20.62 -1.36 -11.45
C LEU A 114 -21.12 -0.33 -10.41
N GLU A 115 -21.03 -0.64 -9.12
CA GLU A 115 -21.37 0.33 -8.07
C GLU A 115 -20.31 1.43 -7.92
N MET A 116 -19.04 1.13 -8.19
CA MET A 116 -17.98 2.14 -8.25
C MET A 116 -18.13 3.05 -9.48
N GLU A 117 -18.39 2.49 -10.66
CA GLU A 117 -18.63 3.27 -11.88
C GLU A 117 -19.83 4.20 -11.71
N LYS A 118 -20.94 3.71 -11.14
CA LYS A 118 -22.09 4.55 -10.79
C LYS A 118 -21.76 5.63 -9.76
N ALA A 119 -20.93 5.31 -8.77
CA ALA A 119 -20.48 6.30 -7.79
C ALA A 119 -19.56 7.37 -8.41
N VAL A 120 -18.84 7.05 -9.48
CA VAL A 120 -18.02 7.99 -10.27
C VAL A 120 -18.89 8.83 -11.20
N GLU A 121 -19.87 8.25 -11.89
CA GLU A 121 -20.84 8.97 -12.73
C GLU A 121 -21.64 10.01 -11.93
N LEU A 122 -22.09 9.66 -10.72
CA LEU A 122 -22.81 10.58 -9.85
C LEU A 122 -21.97 11.80 -9.41
N LEU A 123 -20.64 11.72 -9.46
CA LEU A 123 -19.75 12.85 -9.15
C LEU A 123 -19.54 13.77 -10.34
N HIS A 124 -19.50 13.22 -11.55
CA HIS A 124 -19.40 14.02 -12.77
C HIS A 124 -20.67 14.83 -13.05
N PHE A 125 -21.82 14.42 -12.53
CA PHE A 125 -23.08 15.17 -12.62
C PHE A 125 -23.32 16.19 -11.50
N GLN A 126 -22.52 16.19 -10.42
CA GLN A 126 -22.70 17.13 -9.31
C GLN A 126 -21.96 18.47 -9.49
N ASP A 127 -21.26 18.70 -10.61
CA ASP A 127 -20.49 19.93 -10.85
C ASP A 127 -21.20 20.98 -11.73
N GLU A 128 -22.40 20.72 -12.28
CA GLU A 128 -23.03 21.67 -13.23
C GLU A 128 -24.41 22.25 -12.86
N SER A 129 -25.01 21.93 -11.71
CA SER A 129 -26.31 22.54 -11.36
C SER A 129 -26.52 22.73 -9.87
N GLY A 130 -26.15 23.90 -9.34
CA GLY A 130 -26.41 24.18 -7.94
C GLY A 130 -26.01 25.54 -7.38
N TRP A 131 -25.79 26.56 -8.22
CA TRP A 131 -25.74 27.96 -7.77
C TRP A 131 -26.73 28.80 -8.58
N ARG A 132 -28.02 28.57 -8.31
CA ARG A 132 -29.09 29.57 -8.49
C ARG A 132 -30.11 29.34 -7.38
N ASP A 133 -29.94 30.06 -6.29
CA ASP A 133 -30.88 31.10 -5.84
C ASP A 133 -30.17 32.04 -4.86
#